data_AF-A0A960YQ35-F1
#
_entry.id   AF-A0A960YQ35-F1
#
_cell.length_a   1.000
_cell.length_b   1.000
_cell.length_c   1.000
_cell.angle_alpha   90.00
_cell.angle_beta   90.00
_cell.angle_gamma   90.00
#
_symmetry.space_group_name_H-M   'P 1'
#
loop_
_entity.id
_entity.type
_entity.pdbx_description
1 polymer ?
#
loop_
_entity_poly.entity_id
_entity_poly.type
_entity_poly.pdbx_seq_one_letter_code
_entity_poly.pdbx_strand_id
1 'polypeptide(L)'
;MKFLLKQIHKHDHLFQKGGKLERLHPLWEAQNTFLFTPPLKTRSGPHVRDSIDLKRLMITVVVALIPATLFGIYNTGYQQLLA
;
A
#
# COMPACT_ATOMS: atom_id res chain seq x y z
N MET A 1 -5.40 16.61 9.85
CA MET A 1 -4.28 15.64 9.90
C MET A 1 -2.91 16.22 9.48
N LYS A 2 -2.63 17.52 9.70
CA LYS A 2 -1.32 18.11 9.37
C LYS A 2 -0.22 17.72 10.37
N PHE A 3 -0.61 17.40 11.60
CA PHE A 3 0.31 17.00 12.66
C PHE A 3 0.98 15.65 12.38
N LEU A 4 0.21 14.62 12.00
CA LEU A 4 0.74 13.28 11.67
C LEU A 4 1.68 13.32 10.46
N LEU A 5 1.29 14.03 9.39
CA LEU A 5 2.16 14.29 8.24
C LEU A 5 3.47 14.96 8.67
N LYS A 6 3.42 15.96 9.55
CA LYS A 6 4.63 16.67 10.02
C LYS A 6 5.55 15.78 10.84
N GLN A 7 5.01 14.84 11.62
CA GLN A 7 5.81 13.86 12.37
C GLN A 7 6.48 12.86 11.43
N ILE A 8 5.76 12.35 10.44
CA ILE A 8 6.28 11.39 9.46
C ILE A 8 7.38 12.04 8.60
N HIS A 9 7.11 13.22 8.04
CA HIS A 9 8.09 13.96 7.24
C HIS A 9 9.35 14.35 8.02
N LYS A 10 9.29 14.44 9.36
CA LYS A 10 10.48 14.67 10.20
C LYS A 10 11.49 13.52 10.07
N HIS A 11 11.02 12.29 9.87
CA HIS A 11 11.86 11.10 9.78
C HIS A 11 12.26 10.73 8.34
N ASP A 12 11.68 11.38 7.31
CA ASP A 12 11.98 11.12 5.89
C ASP A 12 13.48 11.24 5.56
N HIS A 13 14.20 12.16 6.21
CA HIS A 13 15.63 12.40 5.94
C HIS A 13 16.51 11.17 6.23
N LEU A 14 16.05 10.23 7.07
CA LEU A 14 16.79 9.01 7.40
C LEU A 14 16.72 7.96 6.29
N PHE A 15 15.70 8.04 5.44
CA PHE A 15 15.40 7.06 4.40
C PHE A 15 15.79 7.55 3.00
N GLN A 16 15.90 8.86 2.76
CA GLN A 16 16.33 9.43 1.47
C GLN A 16 17.77 9.03 1.07
N LYS A 17 18.10 9.18 -0.23
CA LYS A 17 19.42 8.87 -0.81
C LYS A 17 20.54 9.55 -0.02
N GLY A 18 21.40 8.77 0.66
CA GLY A 18 22.43 9.26 1.58
C GLY A 18 22.11 9.15 3.09
N GLY A 19 20.93 8.64 3.46
CA GLY A 19 20.53 8.37 4.85
C GLY A 19 20.97 6.98 5.33
N LYS A 20 21.12 6.80 6.66
CA LYS A 20 21.55 5.53 7.27
C LYS A 20 20.64 4.34 6.94
N LEU A 21 19.38 4.59 6.57
CA LEU A 21 18.36 3.59 6.28
C LEU A 21 17.89 3.61 4.81
N GLU A 22 18.73 4.07 3.88
CA GLU A 22 18.41 4.14 2.44
C GLU A 22 17.87 2.81 1.86
N ARG A 23 18.34 1.67 2.37
CA ARG A 23 17.84 0.34 1.97
C ARG A 23 16.36 0.10 2.30
N LEU A 24 15.83 0.78 3.32
CA LEU A 24 14.44 0.67 3.75
C LEU A 24 13.54 1.77 3.16
N HIS A 25 14.10 2.64 2.30
CA HIS A 25 13.34 3.63 1.53
C HIS A 25 12.07 3.06 0.87
N PRO A 26 12.11 1.91 0.15
CA PRO A 26 10.90 1.40 -0.52
C PRO A 26 9.79 1.01 0.46
N LEU A 27 10.13 0.52 1.66
CA LEU A 27 9.13 0.20 2.68
C LEU A 27 8.54 1.47 3.31
N TRP A 28 9.39 2.46 3.56
CA TRP A 28 8.97 3.76 4.09
C TRP A 28 8.04 4.50 3.11
N GLU A 29 8.39 4.50 1.83
CA GLU A 29 7.58 5.09 0.76
C GLU A 29 6.25 4.34 0.57
N ALA A 30 6.25 3.01 0.64
CA ALA A 30 5.03 2.20 0.58
C ALA A 30 4.06 2.52 1.73
N GLN A 31 4.57 2.64 2.96
CA GLN A 31 3.79 3.01 4.14
C GLN A 31 3.16 4.41 3.99
N ASN A 32 3.96 5.39 3.55
CA ASN A 32 3.50 6.77 3.37
C ASN A 32 2.46 6.88 2.26
N THR A 33 2.65 6.16 1.15
CA THR A 33 1.71 6.16 0.02
C THR A 33 0.42 5.36 0.33
N PHE A 34 0.47 4.42 1.25
CA PHE A 34 -0.72 3.68 1.71
C PHE A 34 -1.64 4.58 2.56
N LEU A 35 -1.05 5.31 3.50
CA LEU A 35 -1.79 6.13 4.47
C LEU A 35 -2.14 7.53 3.95
N PHE A 36 -1.32 8.11 3.07
CA PHE A 36 -1.48 9.48 2.60
C PHE A 36 -1.53 9.56 1.07
N THR A 37 -2.39 10.45 0.57
CA THR A 37 -2.47 10.77 -0.86
C THR A 37 -1.20 11.52 -1.31
N PRO A 38 -0.64 11.21 -2.49
CA PRO A 38 0.50 11.92 -3.02
C PRO A 38 0.24 13.44 -3.14
N PRO A 39 1.23 14.30 -2.87
CA PRO A 39 1.07 15.75 -3.00
C PRO A 39 0.99 16.22 -4.47
N LEU A 40 1.30 15.34 -5.43
CA LEU A 40 1.29 15.66 -6.85
C LEU A 40 -0.15 15.77 -7.36
N LYS A 41 -0.59 17.01 -7.61
CA LYS A 41 -1.91 17.31 -8.20
C LYS A 41 -1.78 17.59 -9.68
N THR A 42 -2.73 17.11 -10.48
CA THR A 42 -2.83 17.45 -11.90
C THR A 42 -3.07 18.95 -12.08
N ARG A 43 -2.28 19.60 -12.94
CA ARG A 43 -2.33 21.05 -13.21
C ARG A 43 -3.51 21.47 -14.09
N SER A 44 -4.00 20.58 -14.97
CA SER A 44 -5.22 20.79 -15.77
C SER A 44 -6.29 19.74 -15.43
N GLY A 45 -7.55 20.05 -15.71
CA GLY A 45 -8.70 19.21 -15.37
C GLY A 45 -8.91 18.06 -16.37
N PRO A 46 -9.02 16.79 -15.91
CA PRO A 46 -9.50 15.70 -16.74
C PRO A 46 -11.03 15.79 -16.93
N HIS A 47 -11.57 15.12 -17.95
CA HIS A 47 -13.01 15.06 -18.25
C HIS A 47 -13.83 14.46 -17.10
N VAL A 48 -13.27 13.49 -16.37
CA VAL A 48 -13.85 12.90 -15.14
C VAL A 48 -12.73 12.70 -14.12
N ARG A 49 -12.99 13.04 -12.85
CA ARG A 49 -12.08 12.76 -11.72
C ARG A 49 -12.67 11.64 -10.87
N ASP A 50 -11.97 10.50 -10.84
CA ASP A 50 -12.24 9.47 -9.84
C ASP A 50 -11.54 9.85 -8.52
N SER A 51 -12.20 9.54 -7.41
CA SER A 51 -11.66 9.68 -6.05
C SER A 51 -10.96 8.41 -5.55
N ILE A 52 -11.12 7.30 -6.28
CA ILE A 52 -10.53 6.00 -5.96
C ILE A 52 -9.17 5.88 -6.66
N ASP A 53 -8.11 5.87 -5.86
CA ASP A 53 -6.77 5.56 -6.37
C ASP A 53 -6.65 4.07 -6.74
N LEU A 54 -6.14 3.79 -7.94
CA LEU A 54 -5.93 2.42 -8.45
C LEU A 54 -5.14 1.56 -7.45
N LYS A 55 -4.12 2.12 -6.81
CA LYS A 55 -3.33 1.42 -5.78
C LYS A 55 -4.16 0.98 -4.57
N ARG A 56 -5.12 1.82 -4.13
CA ARG A 56 -5.98 1.50 -2.98
C ARG A 56 -6.98 0.41 -3.32
N LEU A 57 -7.55 0.46 -4.53
CA LEU A 57 -8.42 -0.60 -5.04
C LEU A 57 -7.66 -1.94 -5.10
N MET A 58 -6.46 -1.96 -5.66
CA MET A 58 -5.65 -3.17 -5.77
C MET A 58 -5.36 -3.82 -4.40
N ILE A 59 -5.07 -3.02 -3.36
CA ILE A 59 -4.86 -3.57 -2.00
C ILE A 59 -6.16 -4.16 -1.44
N THR A 60 -7.30 -3.51 -1.69
CA THR A 60 -8.61 -4.03 -1.24
C THR A 60 -8.92 -5.39 -1.88
N VAL A 61 -8.61 -5.55 -3.16
CA VAL A 61 -8.76 -6.84 -3.87
C VAL A 61 -7.88 -7.92 -3.26
N VAL A 62 -6.61 -7.62 -2.97
CA VAL A 62 -5.70 -8.60 -2.33
C VAL A 62 -6.24 -9.04 -0.97
N VAL A 63 -6.68 -8.09 -0.13
CA VAL A 63 -7.25 -8.40 1.19
C VAL A 63 -8.50 -9.27 1.06
N ALA A 64 -9.36 -9.00 0.08
CA ALA A 64 -10.56 -9.79 -0.17
C ALA A 64 -10.25 -11.23 -0.65
N LEU A 65 -9.10 -11.47 -1.29
CA LEU A 65 -8.71 -12.79 -1.78
C LEU A 65 -8.11 -13.69 -0.69
N ILE A 66 -7.56 -13.13 0.39
CA ILE A 66 -6.88 -13.90 1.47
C ILE A 66 -7.77 -15.05 2.01
N PRO A 67 -9.04 -14.83 2.39
CA PRO A 67 -9.88 -15.91 2.92
C PRO A 67 -10.13 -17.02 1.89
N ALA A 68 -10.36 -16.66 0.63
CA ALA A 68 -10.59 -17.62 -0.45
C ALA A 68 -9.34 -18.47 -0.72
N THR A 69 -8.16 -17.86 -0.70
CA THR A 69 -6.90 -18.58 -0.86
C THR A 69 -6.64 -19.55 0.30
N LEU A 70 -6.86 -19.11 1.54
CA LEU A 70 -6.70 -19.99 2.72
C LEU A 70 -7.67 -21.17 2.68
N PHE A 71 -8.93 -20.93 2.32
CA PHE A 71 -9.91 -22.00 2.15
C PHE A 71 -9.50 -22.97 1.03
N GLY A 72 -9.01 -22.46 -0.10
CA GLY A 72 -8.53 -23.30 -1.20
C GLY A 72 -7.36 -24.21 -0.80
N ILE A 73 -6.39 -23.68 -0.04
CA ILE A 73 -5.25 -24.47 0.48
C ILE A 73 -5.75 -25.56 1.42
N TYR A 74 -6.62 -25.21 2.38
CA TYR A 74 -7.17 -26.17 3.34
C TYR A 74 -7.99 -27.26 2.65
N ASN A 75 -8.89 -26.87 1.75
CA ASN A 75 -9.78 -27.80 1.06
C ASN A 75 -9.00 -28.77 0.16
N THR A 76 -8.01 -28.28 -0.57
CA THR A 76 -7.13 -29.13 -1.40
C THR A 76 -6.36 -30.13 -0.54
N GLY A 77 -5.79 -29.68 0.59
CA GLY A 77 -5.08 -30.57 1.50
C GLY A 77 -5.99 -31.62 2.14
N TYR A 78 -7.22 -31.24 2.50
CA TYR A 78 -8.21 -32.16 3.05
C TYR A 78 -8.63 -33.23 2.04
N GLN A 79 -8.87 -32.84 0.79
CA GLN A 79 -9.20 -33.79 -0.30
C GLN A 79 -8.06 -34.78 -0.56
N GLN A 80 -6.80 -34.33 -0.47
CA GLN A 80 -5.63 -35.20 -0.65
C GLN A 80 -5.42 -36.21 0.49
N LEU A 81 -5.86 -35.90 1.71
CA LEU A 81 -5.74 -36.81 2.86
C LEU A 81 -6.84 -37.89 2.88
N LEU A 82 -7.99 -37.59 2.29
CA LEU A 82 -9.14 -38.50 2.21
C LEU A 82 -9.09 -39.48 1.03
N ALA A 83 -8.36 -39.13 -0.04
CA ALA A 83 -8.13 -39.96 -1.22
C ALA A 83 -6.98 -40.95 -1.00
#